data_AF-A0A2T5J3W9-F1
#
_entry.id   AF-A0A2T5J3W9-F1
#
_cell.length_a   1.000
_cell.length_b   1.000
_cell.length_c   1.000
_cell.angle_alpha   90.00
_cell.angle_beta   90.00
_cell.angle_gamma   90.00
#
_symmetry.space_group_name_H-M   'P 1'
#
loop_
_entity.id
_entity.type
_entity.pdbx_description
1 polymer ?
#
loop_
_entity_poly.entity_id
_entity_poly.type
_entity_poly.pdbx_seq_one_letter_code
_entity_poly.pdbx_strand_id
1 'polypeptide(L)'
;MLVRLIYVSTAHEKIEKDEFRKILDAANRLNSQKGLTGMLAFNGNYFLQALEGDREEVNRLYNKLNLDERHHNLAVLKFEEIQHRQWSSWSMGFAAAKTENKLLFLKYSAGNIFNPYTMSGDGAEKLLLELTDNMIALTQPTPISQPIISESQIITQPVVQLPTTEQMIASATLDNKPSSNIFSRLFKG
;
A
#
# COMPACT_ATOMS: atom_id res chain seq x y z
N MET A 1 -10.29 4.12 -0.48
CA MET A 1 -10.88 2.83 0.00
C MET A 1 -9.77 2.01 0.64
N LEU A 2 -9.96 1.49 1.85
CA LEU A 2 -8.92 0.73 2.54
C LEU A 2 -8.91 -0.73 2.07
N VAL A 3 -7.77 -1.19 1.56
CA VAL A 3 -7.60 -2.55 1.00
C VAL A 3 -6.36 -3.23 1.57
N ARG A 4 -6.33 -4.57 1.47
CA ARG A 4 -5.15 -5.40 1.66
C ARG A 4 -4.84 -6.17 0.38
N LEU A 5 -3.56 -6.16 0.01
CA LEU A 5 -2.98 -6.99 -1.04
C LEU A 5 -1.98 -7.95 -0.40
N ILE A 6 -2.12 -9.24 -0.69
CA ILE A 6 -1.14 -10.27 -0.35
C ILE A 6 -0.62 -10.86 -1.65
N TYR A 7 0.69 -10.83 -1.81
CA TYR A 7 1.35 -11.31 -3.02
C TYR A 7 2.62 -12.09 -2.70
N VAL A 8 3.04 -12.91 -3.65
CA VAL A 8 4.28 -13.68 -3.63
C VAL A 8 5.13 -13.35 -4.85
N SER A 9 6.44 -13.42 -4.71
CA SER A 9 7.36 -13.43 -5.84
C SER A 9 8.63 -14.24 -5.52
N THR A 10 9.43 -14.50 -6.55
CA THR A 10 10.71 -15.22 -6.45
C THR A 10 11.86 -14.26 -6.67
N ALA A 11 12.85 -14.25 -5.77
CA ALA A 11 14.06 -13.47 -5.94
C ALA A 11 14.86 -13.97 -7.15
N HIS A 12 15.40 -13.04 -7.96
CA HIS A 12 16.11 -13.38 -9.18
C HIS A 12 17.49 -14.00 -8.88
N GLU A 13 18.17 -13.44 -7.89
CA GLU A 13 19.46 -13.92 -7.39
C GLU A 13 19.44 -13.99 -5.87
N LYS A 14 20.51 -14.55 -5.29
CA LYS A 14 20.68 -14.58 -3.85
C LYS A 14 20.88 -13.15 -3.34
N ILE A 15 19.82 -12.56 -2.80
CA ILE A 15 19.85 -11.22 -2.23
C ILE A 15 20.71 -11.23 -0.97
N GLU A 16 21.81 -10.49 -1.01
CA GLU A 16 22.68 -10.35 0.14
C GLU A 16 22.00 -9.54 1.26
N LYS A 17 22.46 -9.74 2.50
CA LYS A 17 21.86 -9.10 3.67
C LYS A 17 21.81 -7.57 3.57
N ASP A 18 22.84 -6.95 2.99
CA ASP A 18 22.90 -5.50 2.88
C ASP A 18 22.02 -4.95 1.77
N GLU A 19 21.86 -5.70 0.68
CA GLU A 19 20.88 -5.37 -0.35
C GLU A 19 19.45 -5.52 0.20
N PHE A 20 19.18 -6.59 0.94
CA PHE A 20 17.89 -6.80 1.60
C PHE A 20 17.53 -5.66 2.56
N ARG A 21 18.51 -5.19 3.35
CA ARG A 21 18.32 -4.01 4.21
C ARG A 21 17.96 -2.76 3.42
N LYS A 22 18.64 -2.49 2.29
CA LYS A 22 18.31 -1.37 1.41
C LYS A 22 16.89 -1.48 0.86
N ILE A 23 16.43 -2.68 0.50
CA ILE A 23 15.04 -2.93 0.08
C ILE A 23 14.08 -2.56 1.21
N LEU A 24 14.33 -3.04 2.43
CA LEU A 24 13.47 -2.79 3.58
C LEU A 24 13.44 -1.31 3.98
N ASP A 25 14.58 -0.61 3.96
CA ASP A 25 14.67 0.83 4.24
C ASP A 25 13.94 1.67 3.19
N ALA A 26 14.07 1.29 1.91
CA ALA A 26 13.34 1.93 0.82
C ALA A 26 11.83 1.70 0.96
N ALA A 27 11.41 0.47 1.26
CA ALA A 27 10.02 0.13 1.49
C ALA A 27 9.44 0.91 2.67
N ASN A 28 10.12 0.94 3.83
CA ASN A 28 9.69 1.72 4.99
C ASN A 28 9.49 3.20 4.67
N ARG A 29 10.48 3.84 4.02
CA ARG A 29 10.41 5.27 3.67
C ARG A 29 9.27 5.56 2.68
N LEU A 30 9.19 4.80 1.59
CA LEU A 30 8.19 5.03 0.54
C LEU A 30 6.78 4.72 1.02
N ASN A 31 6.63 3.66 1.82
CA ASN A 31 5.32 3.28 2.36
C ASN A 31 4.82 4.31 3.38
N SER A 32 5.69 4.79 4.27
CA SER A 32 5.34 5.81 5.25
C SER A 32 4.80 7.09 4.59
N GLN A 33 5.48 7.56 3.53
CA GLN A 33 5.06 8.74 2.75
C GLN A 33 3.69 8.57 2.06
N LYS A 34 3.27 7.33 1.81
CA LYS A 34 2.05 6.98 1.09
C LYS A 34 0.94 6.44 1.99
N GLY A 35 1.16 6.43 3.32
CA GLY A 35 0.23 5.82 4.26
C GLY A 35 0.02 4.32 4.03
N LEU A 36 1.03 3.62 3.51
CA LEU A 36 1.02 2.17 3.34
C LEU A 36 1.64 1.50 4.58
N THR A 37 1.07 0.36 4.98
CA THR A 37 1.58 -0.49 6.05
C THR A 37 1.69 -1.92 5.56
N GLY A 38 2.37 -2.80 6.30
CA GLY A 38 2.43 -4.20 5.90
C GLY A 38 3.52 -5.02 6.56
N MET A 39 3.65 -6.24 6.05
CA MET A 39 4.63 -7.25 6.48
C MET A 39 5.30 -7.87 5.27
N LEU A 40 6.61 -8.04 5.34
CA LEU A 40 7.42 -8.81 4.40
C LEU A 40 8.02 -10.05 5.08
N ALA A 41 7.78 -11.22 4.51
CA ALA A 41 8.48 -12.45 4.85
C ALA A 41 9.41 -12.88 3.71
N PHE A 42 10.64 -13.28 4.04
CA PHE A 42 11.65 -13.71 3.07
C PHE A 42 12.51 -14.84 3.61
N ASN A 43 12.81 -15.85 2.78
CA ASN A 43 13.70 -16.97 3.13
C ASN A 43 15.00 -17.03 2.30
N GLY A 44 15.28 -16.02 1.47
CA GLY A 44 16.39 -16.05 0.52
C GLY A 44 15.98 -16.41 -0.92
N ASN A 45 14.78 -16.96 -1.11
CA ASN A 45 14.28 -17.37 -2.43
C ASN A 45 12.90 -16.79 -2.74
N TYR A 46 11.97 -16.80 -1.79
CA TYR A 46 10.61 -16.31 -1.98
C TYR A 46 10.31 -15.12 -1.10
N PHE A 47 9.69 -14.11 -1.70
CA PHE A 47 9.05 -13.01 -1.00
C PHE A 47 7.57 -13.34 -0.80
N LEU A 48 7.07 -13.14 0.42
CA LEU A 48 5.64 -13.10 0.70
C LEU A 48 5.36 -11.78 1.41
N GLN A 49 4.49 -10.96 0.84
CA GLN A 49 4.23 -9.63 1.39
C GLN A 49 2.74 -9.32 1.47
N ALA A 50 2.35 -8.74 2.60
CA ALA A 50 1.09 -8.05 2.74
C ALA A 50 1.30 -6.53 2.70
N LEU A 51 0.43 -5.84 1.97
CA LEU A 51 0.37 -4.39 1.86
C LEU A 51 -1.04 -3.91 2.17
N GLU A 52 -1.16 -2.91 3.03
CA GLU A 52 -2.43 -2.32 3.42
C GLU A 52 -2.40 -0.81 3.18
N GLY A 53 -3.49 -0.26 2.68
CA GLY A 53 -3.60 1.18 2.45
C GLY A 53 -4.71 1.57 1.50
N ASP A 54 -4.63 2.80 0.99
CA ASP A 54 -5.56 3.22 -0.04
C ASP A 54 -5.38 2.37 -1.32
N ARG A 55 -6.50 1.98 -1.93
CA ARG A 55 -6.54 1.17 -3.15
C ARG A 55 -5.63 1.70 -4.26
N GLU A 56 -5.61 3.01 -4.49
CA GLU A 56 -4.80 3.59 -5.56
C GLU A 56 -3.31 3.52 -5.24
N GLU A 57 -2.93 3.78 -3.98
CA GLU A 57 -1.55 3.66 -3.53
C GLU A 57 -1.04 2.21 -3.61
N VAL A 58 -1.86 1.25 -3.17
CA VAL A 58 -1.53 -0.19 -3.22
C VAL A 58 -1.37 -0.66 -4.66
N ASN A 59 -2.31 -0.34 -5.55
CA ASN A 59 -2.23 -0.73 -6.97
C ASN A 59 -1.03 -0.09 -7.67
N ARG A 60 -0.71 1.18 -7.37
CA ARG A 60 0.44 1.85 -7.96
C ARG A 60 1.75 1.23 -7.51
N LEU A 61 1.85 0.82 -6.24
CA LEU A 61 3.02 0.10 -5.74
C LEU A 61 3.14 -1.28 -6.40
N TYR A 62 2.05 -2.04 -6.50
CA TYR A 62 2.04 -3.34 -7.17
C TYR A 62 2.52 -3.26 -8.62
N ASN A 63 2.08 -2.25 -9.38
CA ASN A 63 2.54 -2.04 -10.76
C ASN A 63 4.04 -1.74 -10.85
N LYS A 64 4.61 -1.03 -9.87
CA LYS A 64 6.06 -0.80 -9.79
C LYS A 64 6.81 -2.08 -9.46
N LEU A 65 6.28 -2.88 -8.53
CA LEU A 65 6.86 -4.18 -8.17
C LEU A 65 6.88 -5.11 -9.39
N ASN A 66 5.86 -5.08 -10.25
CA ASN A 66 5.84 -5.89 -11.46
C ASN A 66 6.99 -5.59 -12.46
N LEU A 67 7.63 -4.42 -12.34
CA LEU A 67 8.75 -4.00 -13.19
C LEU A 67 10.11 -4.06 -12.46
N ASP A 68 10.14 -4.54 -11.22
CA ASP A 68 11.34 -4.56 -10.40
C ASP A 68 12.18 -5.81 -10.71
N GLU A 69 13.38 -5.61 -11.27
CA GLU A 69 14.27 -6.67 -11.77
C GLU A 69 14.83 -7.58 -10.67
N ARG A 70 14.69 -7.21 -9.39
CA ARG A 70 15.20 -8.01 -8.26
C ARG A 70 14.39 -9.28 -8.01
N HIS A 71 13.21 -9.40 -8.62
CA HIS A 71 12.31 -10.54 -8.45
C HIS A 71 11.53 -10.83 -9.73
N HIS A 72 10.93 -12.01 -9.81
CA HIS A 72 10.10 -12.46 -10.91
C HIS A 72 8.94 -13.34 -10.39
N ASN A 73 8.10 -13.84 -11.30
CA ASN A 73 6.93 -14.68 -10.97
C ASN A 73 5.96 -14.03 -9.97
N LEU A 74 5.81 -12.72 -10.02
CA LEU A 74 4.90 -11.97 -9.15
C LEU A 74 3.45 -12.48 -9.30
N ALA A 75 2.85 -12.92 -8.20
CA ALA A 75 1.48 -13.45 -8.17
C ALA A 75 0.69 -12.90 -6.98
N VAL A 76 -0.56 -12.51 -7.22
CA VAL A 76 -1.51 -12.11 -6.15
C VAL A 76 -2.11 -13.36 -5.53
N LEU A 77 -2.03 -13.48 -4.21
CA LEU A 77 -2.67 -14.55 -3.44
C LEU A 77 -4.03 -14.10 -2.86
N LYS A 78 -4.14 -12.82 -2.50
CA LYS A 78 -5.37 -12.23 -1.94
C LYS A 78 -5.43 -10.73 -2.22
N PHE A 79 -6.60 -10.22 -2.59
CA PHE A 79 -6.86 -8.79 -2.65
C PHE A 79 -8.29 -8.52 -2.17
N GLU A 80 -8.44 -7.71 -1.12
CA GLU A 80 -9.72 -7.49 -0.48
C GLU A 80 -9.84 -6.08 0.12
N GLU A 81 -11.07 -5.61 0.28
CA GLU A 81 -11.37 -4.49 1.17
C GLU A 81 -11.27 -4.93 2.62
N ILE A 82 -10.70 -4.09 3.47
CA ILE A 82 -10.53 -4.38 4.89
C ILE A 82 -11.17 -3.30 5.74
N GLN A 83 -11.74 -3.71 6.88
CA GLN A 83 -12.32 -2.78 7.85
C GLN A 83 -11.25 -2.05 8.67
N HIS A 84 -10.13 -2.72 8.94
CA HIS A 84 -9.01 -2.18 9.70
C HIS A 84 -7.69 -2.86 9.27
N ARG A 85 -6.58 -2.16 9.52
CA ARG A 85 -5.22 -2.65 9.29
C ARG A 85 -4.84 -3.68 10.35
N GLN A 86 -4.15 -4.74 9.94
CA GLN A 86 -3.55 -5.72 10.85
C GLN A 86 -2.12 -5.33 11.22
N TRP A 87 -1.41 -4.62 10.33
CA TRP A 87 -0.03 -4.18 10.56
C TRP A 87 0.07 -2.65 10.72
N SER A 88 -0.86 -2.03 11.44
CA SER A 88 -0.92 -0.56 11.62
C SER A 88 0.33 0.05 12.27
N SER A 89 1.08 -0.73 13.06
CA SER A 89 2.29 -0.27 13.76
C SER A 89 3.52 -0.17 12.87
N TRP A 90 3.50 -0.71 11.65
CA TRP A 90 4.69 -0.78 10.78
C TRP A 90 4.40 -0.29 9.37
N SER A 91 5.22 0.65 8.88
CA SER A 91 5.22 1.00 7.45
C SER A 91 5.63 -0.22 6.60
N MET A 92 6.60 -1.00 7.08
CA MET A 92 6.91 -2.34 6.58
C MET A 92 7.64 -3.18 7.65
N GLY A 93 6.93 -4.15 8.24
CA GLY A 93 7.51 -5.16 9.13
C GLY A 93 8.32 -6.20 8.36
N PHE A 94 9.28 -6.85 9.02
CA PHE A 94 10.05 -7.94 8.42
C PHE A 94 10.12 -9.16 9.33
N ALA A 95 9.83 -10.33 8.76
CA ALA A 95 10.06 -11.62 9.38
C ALA A 95 10.93 -12.52 8.49
N ALA A 96 12.01 -13.05 9.05
CA ALA A 96 12.80 -14.06 8.35
C ALA A 96 12.04 -15.39 8.39
N ALA A 97 11.74 -15.96 7.22
CA ALA A 97 11.10 -17.27 7.11
C ALA A 97 12.17 -18.36 7.23
N LYS A 98 12.47 -18.77 8.47
CA LYS A 98 13.58 -19.68 8.78
C LYS A 98 13.12 -21.11 9.02
N THR A 99 14.09 -22.02 9.05
CA THR A 99 13.90 -23.45 9.34
C THR A 99 13.18 -23.71 10.67
N GLU A 100 13.33 -22.83 11.66
CA GLU A 100 12.64 -22.97 12.95
C GLU A 100 11.11 -22.81 12.81
N ASN A 101 10.63 -22.12 11.75
CA ASN A 101 9.21 -21.93 11.47
C ASN A 101 8.58 -23.08 10.66
N LYS A 102 9.26 -24.22 10.49
CA LYS A 102 8.78 -25.40 9.74
C LYS A 102 7.35 -25.84 10.09
N LEU A 103 6.99 -25.80 11.38
CA LEU A 103 5.65 -26.17 11.83
C LEU A 103 4.59 -25.16 11.39
N LEU A 104 4.93 -23.86 11.36
CA LEU A 104 4.05 -22.83 10.80
C LEU A 104 3.86 -23.04 9.30
N PHE A 105 4.92 -23.38 8.57
CA PHE A 105 4.81 -23.67 7.14
C PHE A 105 3.92 -24.88 6.87
N LEU A 106 4.07 -25.95 7.65
CA LEU A 106 3.22 -27.14 7.55
C LEU A 106 1.75 -26.84 7.90
N LYS A 107 1.50 -25.89 8.81
CA LYS A 107 0.16 -25.46 9.21
C LYS A 107 -0.57 -24.70 8.10
N TYR A 108 0.15 -23.93 7.28
CA TYR A 108 -0.44 -22.99 6.31
C TYR A 108 -0.15 -23.32 4.84
N SER A 109 0.59 -24.40 4.55
CA SER A 109 0.93 -24.82 3.20
C SER A 109 0.95 -26.34 3.05
N ALA A 110 1.15 -26.83 1.83
CA ALA A 110 1.20 -28.26 1.53
C ALA A 110 2.42 -28.99 2.14
N GLY A 111 3.40 -28.28 2.72
CA GLY A 111 4.61 -28.90 3.28
C GLY A 111 5.28 -28.05 4.36
N ASN A 112 6.38 -28.55 4.91
CA ASN A 112 7.13 -27.86 5.96
C ASN A 112 8.23 -26.92 5.41
N ILE A 113 8.29 -26.71 4.10
CA ILE A 113 9.23 -25.80 3.44
C ILE A 113 8.48 -24.53 3.09
N PHE A 114 9.09 -23.37 3.36
CA PHE A 114 8.50 -22.09 2.96
C PHE A 114 8.43 -21.98 1.43
N ASN A 115 7.23 -22.16 0.89
CA ASN A 115 6.89 -21.92 -0.50
C ASN A 115 5.50 -21.28 -0.56
N PRO A 116 5.39 -19.95 -0.65
CA PRO A 116 4.10 -19.27 -0.59
C PRO A 116 3.21 -19.52 -1.81
N TYR A 117 3.75 -19.99 -2.95
CA TYR A 117 2.95 -20.35 -4.13
C TYR A 117 2.02 -21.54 -3.88
N THR A 118 2.25 -22.34 -2.83
CA THR A 118 1.39 -23.47 -2.46
C THR A 118 0.39 -23.11 -1.37
N MET A 119 0.33 -21.84 -0.96
CA MET A 119 -0.58 -21.34 0.07
C MET A 119 -1.82 -20.70 -0.57
N SER A 120 -2.96 -20.80 0.11
CA SER A 120 -4.10 -19.92 -0.19
C SER A 120 -3.83 -18.50 0.31
N GLY A 121 -4.57 -17.51 -0.21
CA GLY A 121 -4.53 -16.14 0.27
C GLY A 121 -4.72 -16.02 1.79
N ASP A 122 -5.73 -16.70 2.34
CA ASP A 122 -6.01 -16.71 3.79
C ASP A 122 -4.92 -17.45 4.60
N GLY A 123 -4.34 -18.52 4.04
CA GLY A 123 -3.24 -19.24 4.68
C GLY A 123 -1.98 -18.39 4.77
N ALA A 124 -1.65 -17.70 3.68
CA ALA A 124 -0.54 -16.76 3.63
C ALA A 124 -0.75 -15.57 4.59
N GLU A 125 -1.97 -15.03 4.68
CA GLU A 125 -2.32 -13.99 5.64
C GLU A 125 -2.07 -14.42 7.09
N LYS A 126 -2.61 -15.57 7.48
CA LYS A 126 -2.46 -16.11 8.84
C LYS A 126 -1.01 -16.45 9.17
N LEU A 127 -0.25 -16.96 8.20
CA LEU A 127 1.18 -17.18 8.36
C LEU A 127 1.91 -15.85 8.65
N LEU A 128 1.63 -14.78 7.91
CA LEU A 128 2.25 -13.47 8.15
C LEU A 128 1.90 -12.91 9.52
N LEU A 129 0.66 -13.10 9.98
CA LEU A 129 0.25 -12.73 11.34
C LEU A 129 1.08 -13.48 12.39
N GLU A 130 1.18 -14.81 12.33
CA GLU A 130 1.95 -15.59 13.33
C GLU A 130 3.47 -15.38 13.22
N LEU A 131 3.98 -14.99 12.05
CA LEU A 131 5.37 -14.56 11.89
C LEU A 131 5.61 -13.17 12.49
N THR A 132 4.58 -12.33 12.64
CA THR A 132 4.68 -11.01 13.29
C THR A 132 5.12 -11.16 14.74
N ASP A 133 4.61 -12.17 15.45
CA ASP A 133 4.93 -12.42 16.85
C ASP A 133 6.38 -12.88 17.05
N ASN A 134 7.03 -13.37 15.98
CA ASN A 134 8.40 -13.87 15.98
C ASN A 134 9.38 -12.91 15.29
N MET A 135 8.99 -11.64 15.10
CA MET A 135 9.79 -10.65 14.38
C MET A 135 11.21 -10.52 14.91
N ILE A 136 12.17 -10.48 13.98
CA ILE A 136 13.51 -9.98 14.25
C ILE A 136 13.42 -8.47 14.05
N ALA A 137 13.54 -7.69 15.13
CA ALA A 137 13.60 -6.24 15.04
C ALA A 137 14.88 -5.81 14.28
N LEU A 138 14.81 -5.73 12.95
CA LEU A 138 15.85 -5.11 12.13
C LEU A 138 15.71 -3.59 12.09
N THR A 139 14.50 -3.07 12.37
CA THR A 139 14.20 -1.64 12.46
C THR A 139 13.06 -1.42 13.45
N GLN A 140 13.17 -0.40 14.30
CA GLN A 140 12.05 0.04 15.14
C GLN A 140 10.89 0.52 14.26
N PRO A 141 9.62 0.35 14.69
CA PRO A 141 8.49 0.90 13.98
C PRO A 141 8.71 2.40 13.77
N THR A 142 8.83 2.83 12.51
CA THR A 142 8.85 4.26 12.21
C THR A 142 7.43 4.76 12.39
N PRO A 143 7.16 5.73 13.29
CA PRO A 143 5.84 6.30 13.44
C PRO A 143 5.35 6.76 12.07
N ILE A 144 4.13 6.36 11.70
CA ILE A 144 3.48 6.89 10.50
C ILE A 144 3.44 8.40 10.68
N SER A 145 4.23 9.12 9.89
CA SER A 145 4.21 10.58 9.89
C SER A 145 2.93 10.99 9.17
N GLN A 146 1.81 11.03 9.90
CA GLN A 146 0.63 11.69 9.38
C GLN A 146 0.97 13.18 9.23
N PRO A 147 0.64 13.83 8.11
CA PRO A 147 0.42 15.26 8.17
C PRO A 147 -0.78 15.45 9.08
N ILE A 148 -0.53 15.77 10.36
CA ILE A 148 -1.55 16.36 11.20
C ILE A 148 -1.87 17.68 10.51
N ILE A 149 -2.95 17.71 9.73
CA ILE A 149 -3.63 18.97 9.47
C ILE A 149 -4.08 19.41 10.85
N SER A 150 -3.31 20.29 11.47
CA SER A 150 -3.68 20.88 12.74
C SER A 150 -5.04 21.54 12.53
N GLU A 151 -6.03 21.17 13.33
CA GLU A 151 -7.35 21.80 13.36
C GLU A 151 -7.26 23.33 13.59
N SER A 152 -6.08 23.86 13.94
CA SER A 152 -5.78 25.29 14.06
C SER A 152 -5.60 26.06 12.73
N GLN A 153 -5.68 25.41 11.57
CA GLN A 153 -5.63 26.10 10.25
C GLN A 153 -6.94 26.06 9.45
N ILE A 154 -8.09 25.97 10.12
CA ILE A 154 -9.34 26.45 9.51
C ILE A 154 -9.25 27.98 9.48
N ILE A 155 -8.62 28.50 8.43
CA ILE A 155 -8.81 29.88 8.00
C ILE A 155 -10.31 30.04 7.80
N THR A 156 -10.91 30.90 8.60
CA THR A 156 -12.22 31.48 8.37
C THR A 156 -12.24 32.13 7.00
N GLN A 157 -12.59 31.37 5.96
CA GLN A 157 -13.08 31.97 4.74
C GLN A 157 -14.39 32.68 5.11
N PRO A 158 -14.57 33.98 4.79
CA PRO A 158 -15.87 34.58 4.92
C PRO A 158 -16.81 33.78 4.01
N VAL A 159 -17.93 33.33 4.57
CA VAL A 159 -19.03 32.74 3.81
C VAL A 159 -19.34 33.71 2.67
N VAL A 160 -19.04 33.32 1.43
CA VAL A 160 -19.56 34.03 0.26
C VAL A 160 -21.06 33.83 0.30
N GLN A 161 -21.75 34.87 0.73
CA GLN A 161 -23.20 34.92 0.80
C GLN A 161 -23.71 34.70 -0.62
N LEU A 162 -24.38 33.56 -0.88
CA LEU A 162 -25.06 33.38 -2.16
C LEU A 162 -26.09 34.51 -2.30
N PRO A 163 -26.14 35.18 -3.47
CA PRO A 163 -27.14 36.21 -3.71
C PRO A 163 -28.54 35.61 -3.51
N THR A 164 -29.38 36.32 -2.75
CA THR A 164 -30.79 35.96 -2.57
C THR A 164 -31.50 35.99 -3.92
N THR A 165 -32.59 35.21 -4.05
CA THR A 165 -33.37 35.04 -5.29
C THR A 165 -33.79 36.35 -5.95
N GLU A 166 -33.93 37.45 -5.19
CA GLU A 166 -34.21 38.79 -5.71
C GLU A 166 -33.03 39.42 -6.49
N GLN A 167 -31.78 39.12 -6.12
CA GLN A 167 -30.58 39.64 -6.77
C GLN A 167 -30.23 38.93 -8.10
N MET A 168 -30.74 37.71 -8.30
CA MET A 168 -30.58 36.98 -9.57
C MET A 168 -31.49 37.48 -10.70
N ILE A 169 -32.61 38.13 -10.36
CA ILE A 169 -33.59 38.58 -11.36
C ILE A 169 -33.13 39.90 -12.03
N ALA A 170 -32.33 40.71 -11.33
CA ALA A 170 -31.87 42.01 -11.85
C ALA A 170 -30.72 41.94 -12.88
N SER A 171 -30.02 40.80 -13.02
CA SER A 171 -28.89 40.64 -13.94
C SER A 171 -29.21 39.90 -15.23
N ALA A 172 -30.47 39.47 -15.43
CA ALA A 172 -30.90 38.66 -16.58
C ALA A 172 -31.50 39.47 -17.75
N THR A 173 -31.18 40.76 -17.86
CA THR A 173 -31.47 41.55 -19.07
C THR A 173 -30.23 42.31 -19.50
N LEU A 174 -29.41 41.67 -20.36
CA LEU A 174 -28.83 42.23 -21.59
C LEU A 174 -27.80 41.25 -22.17
N ASP A 175 -27.75 41.24 -23.49
CA ASP A 175 -26.71 40.70 -24.38
C ASP A 175 -26.76 39.22 -24.79
N ASN A 176 -27.53 39.06 -25.86
CA ASN A 176 -27.60 37.96 -26.80
C ASN A 176 -26.41 38.04 -27.79
N LYS A 177 -25.44 37.12 -27.73
CA LYS A 177 -24.56 36.81 -28.88
C LYS A 177 -23.96 35.40 -28.78
N PRO A 178 -24.02 34.56 -29.82
CA PRO A 178 -23.51 33.19 -29.77
C PRO A 178 -22.08 33.10 -30.33
N SER A 179 -21.21 32.35 -29.67
CA SER A 179 -19.98 31.83 -30.29
C SER A 179 -19.40 30.63 -29.52
N SER A 180 -19.78 29.45 -30.00
CA SER A 180 -18.95 28.28 -30.36
C SER A 180 -17.84 27.76 -29.41
N ASN A 181 -18.07 26.52 -28.96
CA ASN A 181 -17.13 25.39 -28.82
C ASN A 181 -15.93 25.51 -27.87
N ILE A 182 -16.18 25.12 -26.61
CA ILE A 182 -15.20 24.56 -25.67
C ILE A 182 -15.41 23.05 -25.62
N PHE A 183 -14.70 22.29 -26.45
CA PHE A 183 -14.42 20.85 -26.24
C PHE A 183 -13.27 20.44 -27.16
N SER A 184 -12.03 20.56 -26.70
CA SER A 184 -10.95 19.61 -27.00
C SER A 184 -9.63 20.01 -26.33
N ARG A 185 -8.89 18.98 -25.89
CA ARG A 185 -7.46 18.96 -25.55
C ARG A 185 -7.06 19.13 -24.07
N LEU A 186 -7.43 18.13 -23.28
CA LEU A 186 -6.55 17.58 -22.24
C LEU A 186 -5.81 16.39 -22.86
N PHE A 187 -4.50 16.53 -23.12
CA PHE A 187 -3.44 15.49 -23.17
C PHE A 187 -2.16 16.15 -23.70
N LYS A 188 -1.21 16.42 -22.80
CA LYS A 188 0.26 16.65 -22.97
C LYS A 188 0.75 17.41 -21.72
N GLY A 189 1.80 17.02 -21.01
CA GLY A 189 2.76 15.94 -21.22
C GLY A 189 3.53 15.64 -19.94
#